data_AF-A0A9Q0NAC5-F1
#
_entry.id   AF-A0A9Q0NAC5-F1
#
_cell.length_a   1.000
_cell.length_b   1.000
_cell.length_c   1.000
_cell.angle_alpha   90.00
_cell.angle_beta   90.00
_cell.angle_gamma   90.00
#
_symmetry.space_group_name_H-M   'P 1'
#
loop_
_entity.id
_entity.type
_entity.pdbx_description
1 polymer ?
#
loop_
_entity_poly.entity_id
_entity_poly.type
_entity_poly.pdbx_seq_one_letter_code
_entity_poly.pdbx_strand_id
1 'polypeptide(L)'
;GTLKRREHLQEGKFFWCQCKRCCDPTELGTYSSAIQCPKCRGGLILSTDPLDQNSPWKCQNGNCAYIVTGKSMLLLVDTVFKELDSIHCNDVNGFEVFLEKYRNVFHKNHYLCICAKHSLFQLYGRSENFMIQELTIDQLRVKENYCRDILDVVNLLEPGLSKLRGVIMYELHAPVMIQATRLYESGEIKNNDLKKRLREVIKLLRESEEILKMEPEGSNEYTMAVAAGDALNRIGKV
;
A
#
# COMPACT_ATOMS: atom_id res chain seq x y z
N GLY A 1 -6.35 9.65 -3.81
CA GLY A 1 -7.61 9.92 -3.09
C GLY A 1 -8.64 10.53 -4.02
N THR A 2 -9.86 10.77 -3.53
CA THR A 2 -11.03 11.22 -4.33
C THR A 2 -10.75 12.49 -5.14
N LEU A 3 -10.12 13.52 -4.54
CA LEU A 3 -9.85 14.80 -5.21
C LEU A 3 -9.10 14.62 -6.53
N LYS A 4 -7.91 13.99 -6.49
CA LYS A 4 -7.08 13.70 -7.67
C LYS A 4 -7.67 12.66 -8.61
N ARG A 5 -8.37 11.65 -8.08
CA ARG A 5 -9.06 10.66 -8.91
C ARG A 5 -10.13 11.30 -9.78
N ARG A 6 -10.93 12.21 -9.22
CA ARG A 6 -11.99 12.92 -9.93
C ARG A 6 -11.44 13.88 -10.96
N GLU A 7 -10.38 14.61 -10.62
CA GLU A 7 -9.63 15.46 -11.57
C GLU A 7 -9.12 14.64 -12.77
N HIS A 8 -8.40 13.54 -12.52
CA HIS A 8 -7.89 12.67 -13.58
C HIS A 8 -8.99 12.09 -14.49
N LEU A 9 -10.13 11.68 -13.93
CA LEU A 9 -11.26 11.18 -14.71
C LEU A 9 -11.93 12.28 -15.52
N GLN A 10 -12.01 13.51 -15.00
CA GLN A 10 -12.53 14.63 -15.74
C GLN A 10 -11.61 14.99 -16.92
N GLU A 11 -10.30 15.04 -16.70
CA GLU A 11 -9.32 15.38 -17.75
C GLU A 11 -9.23 14.30 -18.84
N GLY A 12 -9.16 13.02 -18.44
CA GLY A 12 -8.95 11.92 -19.37
C GLY A 12 -10.22 11.30 -19.94
N LYS A 13 -11.36 11.43 -19.25
CA LYS A 13 -12.62 10.76 -19.61
C LYS A 13 -13.84 11.69 -19.59
N PHE A 14 -13.67 12.98 -19.33
CA PHE A 14 -14.70 14.01 -19.41
C PHE A 14 -15.94 13.78 -18.52
N PHE A 15 -15.78 13.12 -17.37
CA PHE A 15 -16.86 12.99 -16.39
C PHE A 15 -16.39 13.07 -14.93
N TRP A 16 -17.28 13.56 -14.07
CA TRP A 16 -17.11 13.56 -12.62
C TRP A 16 -17.66 12.29 -11.98
N CYS A 17 -16.79 11.43 -11.48
CA CYS A 17 -17.21 10.21 -10.81
C CYS A 17 -17.99 10.50 -9.50
N GLN A 18 -19.10 9.78 -9.31
CA GLN A 18 -19.98 9.81 -8.13
C GLN A 18 -20.20 8.40 -7.56
N CYS A 19 -19.21 7.51 -7.67
CA CYS A 19 -19.34 6.17 -7.09
C CYS A 19 -19.30 6.24 -5.55
N LYS A 20 -19.68 5.15 -4.87
CA LYS A 20 -19.71 5.06 -3.39
C LYS A 20 -18.44 5.59 -2.70
N ARG A 21 -17.26 5.27 -3.26
CA ARG A 21 -15.97 5.81 -2.77
C ARG A 21 -15.87 7.33 -2.91
N CYS A 22 -16.25 7.88 -4.07
CA CYS A 22 -16.15 9.31 -4.32
C CYS A 22 -17.14 10.12 -3.48
N CYS A 23 -18.30 9.56 -3.13
CA CYS A 23 -19.30 10.24 -2.31
C CYS A 23 -18.99 10.19 -0.81
N ASP A 24 -18.10 9.30 -0.37
CA ASP A 24 -17.76 9.08 1.03
C ASP A 24 -16.50 9.88 1.42
N PRO A 25 -16.57 10.82 2.38
CA PRO A 25 -15.42 11.58 2.87
C PRO A 25 -14.27 10.73 3.43
N THR A 26 -14.56 9.49 3.86
CA THR A 26 -13.57 8.55 4.39
C THR A 26 -13.00 7.61 3.32
N GLU A 27 -13.49 7.70 2.08
CA GLU A 27 -13.12 6.81 0.97
C GLU A 27 -13.28 5.31 1.34
N LEU A 28 -14.46 4.89 1.78
CA LEU A 28 -14.75 3.54 2.27
C LEU A 28 -13.95 3.19 3.55
N GLY A 29 -13.71 4.17 4.41
CA GLY A 29 -12.90 4.02 5.63
C GLY A 29 -11.39 3.86 5.39
N THR A 30 -10.91 4.01 4.14
CA THR A 30 -9.47 3.94 3.84
C THR A 30 -8.73 5.20 4.27
N TYR A 31 -9.42 6.33 4.34
CA TYR A 31 -8.85 7.65 4.61
C TYR A 31 -7.72 8.01 3.63
N SER A 32 -7.84 7.58 2.36
CA SER A 32 -6.80 7.74 1.33
C SER A 32 -6.50 9.19 0.93
N SER A 33 -7.29 10.15 1.39
CA SER A 33 -7.11 11.59 1.20
C SER A 33 -6.94 12.34 2.52
N ALA A 34 -7.01 11.66 3.66
CA ALA A 34 -7.00 12.31 4.96
C ALA A 34 -5.61 12.81 5.36
N ILE A 35 -5.59 14.00 5.98
CA ILE A 35 -4.39 14.58 6.58
C ILE A 35 -4.57 14.72 8.09
N GLN A 36 -3.47 14.69 8.84
CA GLN A 36 -3.47 14.91 10.28
C GLN A 36 -3.79 16.37 10.59
N CYS A 37 -4.58 16.62 11.63
CA CYS A 37 -4.89 17.96 12.08
C CYS A 37 -3.68 18.58 12.80
N PRO A 38 -3.19 19.76 12.38
CA PRO A 38 -2.07 20.43 13.05
C PRO A 38 -2.49 21.11 14.36
N LYS A 39 -3.79 21.15 14.69
CA LYS A 39 -4.33 21.84 15.87
C LYS A 39 -4.78 20.91 17.00
N CYS A 40 -4.97 19.62 16.74
CA CYS A 40 -5.39 18.68 17.78
C CYS A 40 -4.80 17.29 17.54
N ARG A 41 -4.49 16.60 18.63
CA ARG A 41 -3.89 15.26 18.58
C ARG A 41 -4.92 14.25 18.08
N GLY A 42 -4.57 13.47 17.06
CA GLY A 42 -5.38 12.39 16.50
C GLY A 42 -6.60 12.85 15.69
N GLY A 43 -6.79 14.16 15.47
CA GLY A 43 -7.83 14.65 14.57
C GLY A 43 -7.44 14.44 13.11
N LEU A 44 -8.38 13.99 12.28
CA LEU A 44 -8.22 13.90 10.83
C LEU A 44 -8.98 15.02 10.14
N ILE A 45 -8.41 15.54 9.06
CA ILE A 45 -9.04 16.55 8.20
C ILE A 45 -9.55 15.84 6.93
N LEU A 46 -10.85 15.98 6.66
CA LEU A 46 -11.55 15.38 5.50
C LEU A 46 -12.33 16.46 4.74
N SER A 47 -12.63 16.21 3.46
CA SER A 47 -13.52 17.09 2.68
C SER A 47 -14.92 17.13 3.30
N THR A 48 -15.53 18.31 3.33
CA THR A 48 -16.92 18.48 3.80
C THR A 48 -17.95 18.05 2.75
N ASP A 49 -17.62 18.20 1.48
CA ASP A 49 -18.35 17.61 0.35
C ASP A 49 -17.33 17.07 -0.66
N PRO A 50 -17.07 15.74 -0.68
CA PRO A 50 -16.12 15.12 -1.60
C PRO A 50 -16.49 15.22 -3.08
N LEU A 51 -17.76 15.53 -3.40
CA LEU A 51 -18.23 15.70 -4.77
C LEU A 51 -18.06 17.13 -5.30
N ASP A 52 -17.63 18.06 -4.47
CA ASP A 52 -17.22 19.40 -4.88
C ASP A 52 -15.70 19.57 -4.72
N GLN A 53 -15.01 19.85 -5.83
CA GLN A 53 -13.56 20.02 -5.84
C GLN A 53 -13.08 21.26 -5.08
N ASN A 54 -13.97 22.24 -4.85
CA ASN A 54 -13.65 23.46 -4.12
C ASN A 54 -14.00 23.39 -2.63
N SER A 55 -14.64 22.31 -2.20
CA SER A 55 -15.18 22.24 -0.85
C SER A 55 -14.12 22.33 0.22
N PRO A 56 -14.43 22.99 1.35
CA PRO A 56 -13.51 23.11 2.46
C PRO A 56 -13.31 21.74 3.11
N TRP A 57 -12.16 21.60 3.76
CA TRP A 57 -11.76 20.42 4.49
C TRP A 57 -11.74 20.74 5.97
N LYS A 58 -12.38 19.91 6.79
CA LYS A 58 -12.60 20.18 8.21
C LYS A 58 -12.05 19.05 9.07
N CYS A 59 -11.47 19.42 10.22
CA CYS A 59 -11.15 18.46 11.26
C CYS A 59 -12.41 17.76 11.77
N GLN A 60 -12.35 16.44 11.89
CA GLN A 60 -13.46 15.60 12.36
C GLN A 60 -13.52 15.47 13.89
N ASN A 61 -12.56 16.05 14.62
CA ASN A 61 -12.63 16.12 16.08
C ASN A 61 -13.66 17.20 16.48
N GLY A 62 -14.70 16.81 17.22
CA GLY A 62 -15.80 17.70 17.62
C GLY A 62 -15.37 18.95 18.40
N ASN A 63 -14.20 18.90 19.06
CA ASN A 63 -13.65 20.04 19.82
C ASN A 63 -12.64 20.87 19.01
N CYS A 64 -12.52 20.64 17.70
CA CYS A 64 -11.57 21.32 16.82
C CYS A 64 -12.28 21.98 15.64
N ALA A 65 -12.19 23.32 15.55
CA ALA A 65 -12.78 24.10 14.46
C ALA A 65 -11.82 24.30 13.26
N TYR A 66 -10.72 23.57 13.18
CA TYR A 66 -9.72 23.77 12.13
C TYR A 66 -10.27 23.39 10.75
N ILE A 67 -10.10 24.32 9.79
CA ILE A 67 -10.58 24.22 8.41
C ILE A 67 -9.46 24.61 7.46
N VAL A 68 -9.41 23.93 6.31
CA VAL A 68 -8.50 24.20 5.18
C VAL A 68 -9.36 24.41 3.93
N THR A 69 -9.02 25.38 3.09
CA THR A 69 -9.75 25.57 1.82
C THR A 69 -9.43 24.44 0.84
N GLY A 70 -10.35 24.10 -0.08
CA GLY A 70 -10.08 23.12 -1.14
C GLY A 70 -8.84 23.47 -1.97
N LYS A 71 -8.65 24.75 -2.29
CA LYS A 71 -7.47 25.25 -3.01
C LYS A 71 -6.16 25.02 -2.24
N SER A 72 -6.14 25.33 -0.94
CA SER A 72 -4.96 25.10 -0.10
C SER A 72 -4.64 23.61 0.03
N MET A 73 -5.67 22.76 0.13
CA MET A 73 -5.50 21.31 0.16
C MET A 73 -4.92 20.79 -1.16
N LEU A 74 -5.45 21.23 -2.30
CA LEU A 74 -4.95 20.85 -3.62
C LEU A 74 -3.48 21.23 -3.78
N LEU A 75 -3.11 22.48 -3.42
CA LEU A 75 -1.73 22.96 -3.48
C LEU A 75 -0.79 22.11 -2.63
N LEU A 76 -1.18 21.80 -1.38
CA LEU A 76 -0.40 20.93 -0.50
C LEU A 76 -0.15 19.57 -1.15
N VAL A 77 -1.22 18.93 -1.61
CA VAL A 77 -1.17 17.60 -2.22
C VAL A 77 -0.31 17.59 -3.49
N ASP A 78 -0.41 18.63 -4.32
CA ASP A 78 0.39 18.78 -5.53
C ASP A 78 1.87 19.02 -5.25
N THR A 79 2.19 19.84 -4.26
CA THR A 79 3.57 20.07 -3.84
C THR A 79 4.21 18.77 -3.37
N VAL A 80 3.53 18.00 -2.52
CA VAL A 80 4.05 16.72 -2.04
C VAL A 80 4.12 15.68 -3.15
N PHE A 81 3.12 15.65 -4.05
CA PHE A 81 3.17 14.75 -5.20
C PHE A 81 4.41 14.99 -6.06
N LYS A 82 4.74 16.26 -6.36
CA LYS A 82 5.96 16.60 -7.13
C LYS A 82 7.24 16.18 -6.41
N GLU A 83 7.27 16.28 -5.08
CA GLU A 83 8.39 15.78 -4.29
C GLU A 83 8.53 14.26 -4.41
N LEU A 84 7.42 13.51 -4.26
CA LEU A 84 7.41 12.06 -4.45
C LEU A 84 7.85 11.66 -5.85
N ASP A 85 7.35 12.34 -6.88
CA ASP A 85 7.65 12.07 -8.30
C ASP A 85 9.11 12.39 -8.66
N SER A 86 9.77 13.26 -7.88
CA SER A 86 11.19 13.58 -8.08
C SER A 86 12.14 12.51 -7.51
N ILE A 87 11.65 11.55 -6.74
CA ILE A 87 12.46 10.46 -6.19
C ILE A 87 12.77 9.47 -7.31
N HIS A 88 14.05 9.17 -7.50
CA HIS A 88 14.48 8.22 -8.53
C HIS A 88 13.86 6.84 -8.28
N CYS A 89 13.42 6.14 -9.34
CA CYS A 89 12.64 4.91 -9.22
C CYS A 89 13.34 3.77 -8.46
N ASN A 90 14.67 3.79 -8.38
CA ASN A 90 15.50 2.83 -7.64
C ASN A 90 16.04 3.36 -6.30
N ASP A 91 15.62 4.55 -5.86
CA ASP A 91 16.11 5.17 -4.62
C ASP A 91 15.30 4.75 -3.39
N VAL A 92 15.67 3.61 -2.80
CA VAL A 92 15.07 3.07 -1.57
C VAL A 92 15.10 4.12 -0.45
N ASN A 93 16.27 4.73 -0.22
CA ASN A 93 16.45 5.69 0.87
C ASN A 93 15.60 6.95 0.66
N GLY A 94 15.48 7.43 -0.58
CA GLY A 94 14.61 8.55 -0.93
C GLY A 94 13.15 8.30 -0.54
N PHE A 95 12.61 7.13 -0.85
CA PHE A 95 11.24 6.76 -0.45
C PHE A 95 11.09 6.59 1.07
N GLU A 96 12.08 6.06 1.78
CA GLU A 96 12.06 5.96 3.25
C GLU A 96 12.05 7.34 3.91
N VAL A 97 12.93 8.25 3.46
CA VAL A 97 12.98 9.64 3.92
C VAL A 97 11.65 10.36 3.66
N PHE A 98 11.04 10.14 2.51
CA PHE A 98 9.71 10.68 2.20
C PHE A 98 8.65 10.20 3.19
N LEU A 99 8.59 8.89 3.48
CA LEU A 99 7.63 8.34 4.42
C LEU A 99 7.82 8.89 5.85
N GLU A 100 9.07 9.00 6.30
CA GLU A 100 9.38 9.56 7.62
C GLU A 100 9.01 11.04 7.72
N LYS A 101 9.31 11.83 6.67
CA LYS A 101 8.98 13.26 6.61
C LYS A 101 7.49 13.52 6.74
N TYR A 102 6.65 12.69 6.11
CA TYR A 102 5.21 12.91 6.05
C TYR A 102 4.37 12.09 7.04
N ARG A 103 4.98 11.27 7.89
CA ARG A 103 4.26 10.37 8.83
C ARG A 103 3.29 11.08 9.78
N ASN A 104 3.58 12.34 10.13
CA ASN A 104 2.75 13.16 11.02
C ASN A 104 1.90 14.18 10.27
N VAL A 105 2.04 14.26 8.94
CA VAL A 105 1.25 15.16 8.08
C VAL A 105 0.07 14.42 7.49
N PHE A 106 0.26 13.17 7.07
CA PHE A 106 -0.77 12.37 6.42
C PHE A 106 -1.29 11.24 7.29
N HIS A 107 -2.50 10.78 6.98
CA HIS A 107 -2.94 9.48 7.46
C HIS A 107 -2.04 8.37 6.87
N LYS A 108 -1.81 7.28 7.60
CA LYS A 108 -0.93 6.18 7.18
C LYS A 108 -1.30 5.52 5.84
N ASN A 109 -2.58 5.64 5.46
CA ASN A 109 -3.15 5.13 4.21
C ASN A 109 -3.35 6.22 3.15
N HIS A 110 -2.87 7.45 3.39
CA HIS A 110 -2.92 8.51 2.39
C HIS A 110 -2.24 8.03 1.11
N TYR A 111 -2.86 8.32 -0.03
CA TYR A 111 -2.47 7.68 -1.29
C TYR A 111 -1.01 7.96 -1.68
N LEU A 112 -0.45 9.13 -1.33
CA LEU A 112 0.97 9.43 -1.56
C LEU A 112 1.90 8.54 -0.72
N CYS A 113 1.54 8.24 0.53
CA CYS A 113 2.28 7.29 1.36
C CYS A 113 2.15 5.87 0.81
N ILE A 114 0.95 5.49 0.33
CA ILE A 114 0.72 4.20 -0.31
C ILE A 114 1.57 4.07 -1.60
N CYS A 115 1.68 5.12 -2.41
CA CYS A 115 2.56 5.12 -3.59
C CYS A 115 4.03 4.91 -3.23
N ALA A 116 4.55 5.61 -2.21
CA ALA A 116 5.93 5.40 -1.74
C ALA A 116 6.15 3.99 -1.18
N LYS A 117 5.22 3.47 -0.37
CA LYS A 117 5.25 2.08 0.12
C LYS A 117 5.21 1.07 -1.04
N HIS A 118 4.43 1.38 -2.08
CA HIS A 118 4.32 0.54 -3.27
C HIS A 118 5.68 0.41 -3.98
N SER A 119 6.38 1.52 -4.18
CA SER A 119 7.75 1.51 -4.73
C SER A 119 8.69 0.70 -3.83
N LEU A 120 8.67 0.94 -2.51
CA LEU A 120 9.56 0.27 -1.57
C LEU A 120 9.37 -1.25 -1.53
N PHE A 121 8.13 -1.76 -1.49
CA PHE A 121 7.96 -3.22 -1.44
C PHE A 121 8.39 -3.91 -2.73
N GLN A 122 8.37 -3.21 -3.89
CA GLN A 122 8.91 -3.74 -5.14
C GLN A 122 10.45 -3.71 -5.18
N LEU A 123 11.07 -2.70 -4.58
CA LEU A 123 12.53 -2.54 -4.54
C LEU A 123 13.19 -3.50 -3.54
N TYR A 124 12.63 -3.60 -2.32
CA TYR A 124 13.12 -4.57 -1.34
C TYR A 124 12.99 -5.98 -1.91
N GLY A 125 14.09 -6.69 -2.00
CA GLY A 125 14.17 -8.04 -2.54
C GLY A 125 14.65 -8.12 -3.99
N ARG A 126 14.78 -6.98 -4.69
CA ARG A 126 15.12 -6.94 -6.13
C ARG A 126 16.24 -5.96 -6.48
N SER A 127 16.41 -4.85 -5.76
CA SER A 127 17.45 -3.85 -6.08
C SER A 127 18.81 -4.24 -5.52
N GLU A 128 19.88 -3.75 -6.16
CA GLU A 128 21.26 -3.91 -5.69
C GLU A 128 21.39 -3.46 -4.22
N ASN A 129 22.11 -4.23 -3.39
CA ASN A 129 22.22 -4.08 -1.94
C ASN A 129 20.94 -4.30 -1.12
N PHE A 130 19.83 -4.66 -1.77
CA PHE A 130 18.57 -4.99 -1.12
C PHE A 130 18.00 -6.31 -1.67
N MET A 131 18.87 -7.24 -2.10
CA MET A 131 18.41 -8.56 -2.53
C MET A 131 17.75 -9.29 -1.37
N ILE A 132 16.74 -10.12 -1.66
CA ILE A 132 15.86 -10.66 -0.61
C ILE A 132 16.63 -11.48 0.44
N GLN A 133 17.72 -12.14 0.04
CA GLN A 133 18.58 -12.93 0.92
C GLN A 133 19.52 -12.07 1.77
N GLU A 134 19.78 -10.83 1.37
CA GLU A 134 20.68 -9.90 2.05
C GLU A 134 19.93 -9.02 3.06
N LEU A 135 18.60 -8.92 2.95
CA LEU A 135 17.80 -8.11 3.85
C LEU A 135 17.92 -8.58 5.31
N THR A 136 18.04 -7.63 6.22
CA THR A 136 17.97 -7.89 7.66
C THR A 136 16.57 -8.30 8.08
N ILE A 137 16.42 -8.88 9.28
CA ILE A 137 15.08 -9.22 9.83
C ILE A 137 14.19 -7.97 9.91
N ASP A 138 14.73 -6.82 10.29
CA ASP A 138 13.95 -5.59 10.38
C ASP A 138 13.54 -5.05 9.00
N GLN A 139 14.40 -5.15 7.99
CA GLN A 139 14.03 -4.81 6.60
C GLN A 139 12.95 -5.75 6.05
N LEU A 140 13.03 -7.05 6.35
CA LEU A 140 11.99 -8.01 5.99
C LEU A 140 10.65 -7.68 6.68
N ARG A 141 10.67 -7.28 7.96
CA ARG A 141 9.48 -6.81 8.69
C ARG A 141 8.90 -5.54 8.05
N VAL A 142 9.75 -4.60 7.64
CA VAL A 142 9.33 -3.38 6.95
C VAL A 142 8.66 -3.72 5.62
N LYS A 143 9.26 -4.56 4.77
CA LYS A 143 8.65 -5.03 3.52
C LYS A 143 7.30 -5.74 3.78
N GLU A 144 7.24 -6.62 4.78
CA GLU A 144 6.00 -7.30 5.19
C GLU A 144 4.92 -6.28 5.57
N ASN A 145 5.24 -5.30 6.41
CA ASN A 145 4.29 -4.27 6.85
C ASN A 145 3.78 -3.43 5.68
N TYR A 146 4.64 -3.04 4.75
CA TYR A 146 4.21 -2.29 3.56
C TYR A 146 3.25 -3.11 2.69
N CYS A 147 3.56 -4.39 2.43
CA CYS A 147 2.65 -5.26 1.70
C CYS A 147 1.28 -5.37 2.40
N ARG A 148 1.25 -5.55 3.72
CA ARG A 148 0.00 -5.64 4.50
C ARG A 148 -0.80 -4.35 4.50
N ASP A 149 -0.15 -3.21 4.75
CA ASP A 149 -0.78 -1.90 4.73
C ASP A 149 -1.46 -1.60 3.39
N ILE A 150 -0.78 -1.92 2.28
CA ILE A 150 -1.33 -1.70 0.94
C ILE A 150 -2.45 -2.70 0.67
N LEU A 151 -2.29 -3.97 1.04
CA LEU A 151 -3.31 -5.00 0.84
C LEU A 151 -4.62 -4.67 1.57
N ASP A 152 -4.54 -4.13 2.80
CA ASP A 152 -5.70 -3.68 3.57
C ASP A 152 -6.49 -2.58 2.83
N VAL A 153 -5.79 -1.63 2.22
CA VAL A 153 -6.42 -0.56 1.42
C VAL A 153 -7.01 -1.14 0.13
N VAL A 154 -6.27 -1.96 -0.60
CA VAL A 154 -6.70 -2.52 -1.89
C VAL A 154 -7.90 -3.46 -1.71
N ASN A 155 -7.97 -4.22 -0.61
CA ASN A 155 -9.12 -5.07 -0.29
C ASN A 155 -10.44 -4.27 -0.16
N LEU A 156 -10.37 -2.98 0.19
CA LEU A 156 -11.54 -2.10 0.26
C LEU A 156 -11.82 -1.40 -1.08
N LEU A 157 -10.79 -0.97 -1.80
CA LEU A 157 -10.94 -0.17 -3.01
C LEU A 157 -11.21 -1.02 -4.26
N GLU A 158 -10.55 -2.17 -4.38
CA GLU A 158 -10.59 -3.06 -5.54
C GLU A 158 -10.69 -4.53 -5.07
N PRO A 159 -11.80 -4.89 -4.40
CA PRO A 159 -12.02 -6.25 -3.90
C PRO A 159 -12.14 -7.28 -5.02
N GLY A 160 -12.06 -8.56 -4.66
CA GLY A 160 -12.14 -9.67 -5.61
C GLY A 160 -10.80 -10.01 -6.25
N LEU A 161 -10.83 -10.61 -7.44
CA LEU A 161 -9.62 -11.09 -8.13
C LEU A 161 -8.92 -9.96 -8.89
N SER A 162 -8.43 -8.94 -8.18
CA SER A 162 -7.68 -7.84 -8.78
C SER A 162 -6.19 -8.14 -8.89
N LYS A 163 -5.61 -7.82 -10.04
CA LYS A 163 -4.19 -8.04 -10.35
C LYS A 163 -3.24 -7.53 -9.26
N LEU A 164 -3.50 -6.33 -8.74
CA LEU A 164 -2.67 -5.73 -7.69
C LEU A 164 -2.67 -6.57 -6.40
N ARG A 165 -3.81 -7.17 -6.01
CA ARG A 165 -3.85 -8.08 -4.85
C ARG A 165 -2.97 -9.30 -5.07
N GLY A 166 -3.04 -9.91 -6.25
CA GLY A 166 -2.19 -11.05 -6.60
C GLY A 166 -0.70 -10.70 -6.51
N VAL A 167 -0.31 -9.56 -7.08
CA VAL A 167 1.09 -9.07 -7.02
C VAL A 167 1.54 -8.83 -5.58
N ILE A 168 0.73 -8.18 -4.74
CA ILE A 168 1.08 -7.92 -3.35
C ILE A 168 1.18 -9.23 -2.54
N MET A 169 0.27 -10.19 -2.76
CA MET A 169 0.31 -11.49 -2.09
C MET A 169 1.56 -12.28 -2.46
N TYR A 170 1.95 -12.25 -3.74
CA TYR A 170 3.24 -12.79 -4.17
C TYR A 170 4.39 -12.07 -3.45
N GLU A 171 4.45 -10.75 -3.46
CA GLU A 171 5.56 -10.05 -2.80
C GLU A 171 5.60 -10.22 -1.27
N LEU A 172 4.45 -10.47 -0.63
CA LEU A 172 4.32 -10.71 0.81
C LEU A 172 4.80 -12.11 1.21
N HIS A 173 4.68 -13.13 0.35
CA HIS A 173 5.04 -14.50 0.72
C HIS A 173 6.53 -14.63 1.09
N ALA A 174 7.40 -13.96 0.33
CA ALA A 174 8.85 -14.05 0.47
C ALA A 174 9.37 -13.55 1.82
N PRO A 175 9.05 -12.31 2.28
CA PRO A 175 9.49 -11.86 3.59
C PRO A 175 8.88 -12.67 4.74
N VAL A 176 7.63 -13.15 4.60
CA VAL A 176 7.01 -14.01 5.64
C VAL A 176 7.76 -15.34 5.77
N MET A 177 8.08 -15.98 4.63
CA MET A 177 8.79 -17.25 4.61
C MET A 177 10.21 -17.12 5.17
N ILE A 178 10.99 -16.15 4.67
CA ILE A 178 12.41 -15.99 5.06
C ILE A 178 12.51 -15.63 6.55
N GLN A 179 11.66 -14.74 7.05
CA GLN A 179 11.61 -14.45 8.49
C GLN A 179 11.26 -15.69 9.30
N ALA A 180 10.26 -16.47 8.89
CA ALA A 180 9.86 -17.68 9.60
C ALA A 180 11.02 -18.68 9.71
N THR A 181 11.74 -18.90 8.60
CA THR A 181 12.89 -19.82 8.56
C THR A 181 14.01 -19.32 9.47
N ARG A 182 14.45 -18.07 9.31
CA ARG A 182 15.57 -17.52 10.09
C ARG A 182 15.29 -17.47 11.58
N LEU A 183 14.09 -17.04 11.98
CA LEU A 183 13.70 -16.98 13.39
C LEU A 183 13.57 -18.38 14.02
N TYR A 184 13.23 -19.39 13.22
CA TYR A 184 13.19 -20.77 13.69
C TYR A 184 14.60 -21.33 13.87
N GLU A 185 15.49 -21.08 12.90
CA GLU A 185 16.91 -21.47 12.95
C GLU A 185 17.66 -20.79 14.11
N SER A 186 17.33 -19.54 14.44
CA SER A 186 17.88 -18.83 15.61
C SER A 186 17.26 -19.27 16.95
N GLY A 187 16.19 -20.07 16.92
CA GLY A 187 15.47 -20.50 18.12
C GLY A 187 14.52 -19.45 18.73
N GLU A 188 14.30 -18.31 18.06
CA GLU A 188 13.39 -17.25 18.51
C GLU A 188 11.91 -17.64 18.41
N ILE A 189 11.55 -18.55 17.49
CA ILE A 189 10.19 -19.08 17.36
C ILE A 189 10.17 -20.61 17.43
N LYS A 190 9.03 -21.17 17.84
CA LYS A 190 8.85 -22.63 17.96
C LYS A 190 8.33 -23.22 16.65
N ASN A 191 8.41 -24.55 16.51
CA ASN A 191 7.88 -25.28 15.34
C ASN A 191 6.40 -24.96 15.05
N ASN A 192 5.58 -24.73 16.09
CA ASN A 192 4.17 -24.35 15.90
C ASN A 192 4.00 -22.98 15.22
N ASP A 193 4.87 -22.02 15.55
CA ASP A 193 4.87 -20.69 14.94
C ASP A 193 5.35 -20.75 13.49
N LEU A 194 6.40 -21.54 13.23
CA LEU A 194 6.86 -21.82 11.87
C LEU A 194 5.74 -22.41 11.02
N LYS A 195 5.06 -23.46 11.50
CA LYS A 195 3.90 -24.07 10.81
C LYS A 195 2.75 -23.09 10.58
N LYS A 196 2.52 -22.14 11.50
CA LYS A 196 1.51 -21.10 11.31
C LYS A 196 1.90 -20.14 10.18
N ARG A 197 3.15 -19.67 10.16
CA ARG A 197 3.67 -18.79 9.09
C ARG A 197 3.72 -19.50 7.73
N LEU A 198 4.13 -20.77 7.67
CA LEU A 198 4.14 -21.53 6.42
C LEU A 198 2.72 -21.75 5.86
N ARG A 199 1.71 -21.98 6.72
CA ARG A 199 0.30 -22.01 6.28
C ARG A 199 -0.15 -20.70 5.68
N GLU A 200 0.28 -19.57 6.24
CA GLU A 200 0.01 -18.25 5.67
C GLU A 200 0.69 -18.10 4.30
N VAL A 201 1.96 -18.49 4.16
CA VAL A 201 2.70 -18.46 2.89
C VAL A 201 1.98 -19.28 1.82
N ILE A 202 1.51 -20.49 2.15
CA ILE A 202 0.74 -21.34 1.24
C ILE A 202 -0.55 -20.62 0.80
N LYS A 203 -1.26 -19.97 1.73
CA LYS A 203 -2.48 -19.22 1.40
C LYS A 203 -2.18 -18.05 0.45
N LEU A 204 -1.14 -17.26 0.74
CA LEU A 204 -0.72 -16.13 -0.09
C LEU A 204 -0.35 -16.59 -1.51
N LEU A 205 0.45 -17.65 -1.63
CA LEU A 205 0.86 -18.18 -2.93
C LEU A 205 -0.33 -18.73 -3.72
N ARG A 206 -1.27 -19.44 -3.09
CA ARG A 206 -2.46 -19.97 -3.77
C ARG A 206 -3.36 -18.87 -4.31
N GLU A 207 -3.66 -17.85 -3.48
CA GLU A 207 -4.48 -16.72 -3.93
C GLU A 207 -3.75 -15.92 -5.02
N SER A 208 -2.44 -15.72 -4.89
CA SER A 208 -1.61 -15.08 -5.91
C SER A 208 -1.64 -15.85 -7.23
N GLU A 209 -1.44 -17.16 -7.22
CA GLU A 209 -1.48 -18.01 -8.41
C GLU A 209 -2.86 -17.95 -9.07
N GLU A 210 -3.93 -18.09 -8.29
CA GLU A 210 -5.30 -18.06 -8.79
C GLU A 210 -5.64 -16.74 -9.49
N ILE A 211 -5.19 -15.61 -8.92
CA ILE A 211 -5.42 -14.29 -9.48
C ILE A 211 -4.57 -14.09 -10.74
N LEU A 212 -3.26 -14.32 -10.64
CA LEU A 212 -2.32 -13.91 -11.68
C LEU A 212 -2.27 -14.86 -12.89
N LYS A 213 -2.75 -16.10 -12.76
CA LYS A 213 -2.87 -17.03 -13.91
C LYS A 213 -3.89 -16.59 -14.96
N MET A 214 -4.77 -15.63 -14.61
CA MET A 214 -5.73 -15.06 -15.54
C MET A 214 -5.12 -13.98 -16.44
N GLU A 215 -3.93 -13.48 -16.09
CA GLU A 215 -3.21 -12.50 -16.90
C GLU A 215 -2.64 -13.17 -18.17
N PRO A 216 -2.42 -12.43 -19.26
CA PRO A 216 -1.95 -13.00 -20.53
C PRO A 216 -0.63 -13.78 -20.38
N GLU A 217 -0.52 -14.91 -21.07
CA GLU A 217 0.73 -15.66 -21.16
C GLU A 217 1.88 -14.76 -21.67
N GLY A 218 3.06 -14.89 -21.05
CA GLY A 218 4.22 -14.05 -21.34
C GLY A 218 4.27 -12.71 -20.59
N SER A 219 3.20 -12.33 -19.87
CA SER A 219 3.27 -11.21 -18.94
C SER A 219 4.13 -11.51 -17.71
N ASN A 220 4.61 -10.46 -17.05
CA ASN A 220 5.33 -10.59 -15.77
C ASN A 220 4.43 -11.24 -14.72
N GLU A 221 3.16 -10.85 -14.68
CA GLU A 221 2.18 -11.37 -13.73
C GLU A 221 1.89 -12.86 -13.96
N TYR A 222 1.74 -13.30 -15.21
CA TYR A 222 1.60 -14.73 -15.50
C TYR A 222 2.84 -15.51 -15.07
N THR A 223 4.04 -14.96 -15.30
CA THR A 223 5.30 -15.55 -14.84
C THR A 223 5.34 -15.68 -13.30
N MET A 224 4.84 -14.68 -12.58
CA MET A 224 4.68 -14.75 -11.12
C MET A 224 3.70 -15.85 -10.69
N ALA A 225 2.60 -16.05 -11.42
CA ALA A 225 1.67 -17.15 -11.15
C ALA A 225 2.33 -18.52 -11.29
N VAL A 226 3.09 -18.75 -12.37
CA VAL A 226 3.85 -20.00 -12.56
C VAL A 226 4.85 -20.21 -11.42
N ALA A 227 5.61 -19.17 -11.07
CA ALA A 227 6.56 -19.24 -9.96
C ALA A 227 5.88 -19.51 -8.61
N ALA A 228 4.67 -18.98 -8.39
CA ALA A 228 3.89 -19.24 -7.19
C ALA A 228 3.44 -20.71 -7.11
N GLY A 229 2.96 -21.28 -8.22
CA GLY A 229 2.60 -22.70 -8.32
C GLY A 229 3.79 -23.62 -8.07
N ASP A 230 4.96 -23.30 -8.64
CA ASP A 230 6.20 -24.03 -8.40
C ASP A 230 6.63 -23.97 -6.92
N ALA A 231 6.53 -22.81 -6.29
CA ALA A 231 6.83 -22.64 -4.88
C ALA A 231 5.89 -23.47 -3.99
N LEU A 232 4.59 -23.50 -4.29
CA LEU A 232 3.61 -24.34 -3.57
C LEU A 232 3.95 -25.82 -3.66
N ASN A 233 4.33 -26.30 -4.85
CA ASN A 233 4.74 -27.69 -5.07
C ASN A 233 5.99 -28.08 -4.26
N ARG A 234 6.90 -27.13 -4.02
CA ARG A 234 8.07 -27.35 -3.17
C ARG A 234 7.71 -27.38 -1.70
N ILE A 235 6.86 -26.46 -1.23
CA ILE A 235 6.44 -26.41 0.18
C ILE A 235 5.60 -27.63 0.56
N GLY A 236 4.72 -28.10 -0.32
CA GLY A 236 3.87 -29.27 -0.06
C GLY A 236 4.62 -30.62 0.00
N LYS A 237 5.90 -30.65 -0.36
CA LYS A 237 6.78 -31.82 -0.23
C LYS A 237 7.54 -31.86 1.11
N VAL A 238 7.38 -30.84 1.96
CA VAL A 238 7.98 -30.70 3.30
C VAL A 238 6.95 -31.06 4.36
#